data_AF-A0AAW0NCW1-F1
#
_entry.id   AF-A0AAW0NCW1-F1
#
_cell.length_a   1.000
_cell.length_b   1.000
_cell.length_c   1.000
_cell.angle_alpha   90.00
_cell.angle_beta   90.00
_cell.angle_gamma   90.00
#
_symmetry.space_group_name_H-M   'P 1'
#
loop_
_entity.id
_entity.type
_entity.pdbx_description
1 polymer ?
#
loop_
_entity_poly.entity_id
_entity_poly.type
_entity_poly.pdbx_seq_one_letter_code
_entity_poly.pdbx_strand_id
1 'polypeptide(L)'
;METESAFCPNSFESRLLPEVNKPLEMSVLKRAKELLLSHDHHSIARHLLVADCQVARILGVTAEVKGRMGVASGLELVTLPHGQQLRLDLMERHHTMAIGVAVDILGCTGSVEERASTLNRIILVAVELKDTVGDLFAFTALMKALDMPQITRLEETWTVLRRNFTQTAIGYEKILKPFYKNLHEGTASVSTLVCVPLLVPLLTLMERPPMGSEGAELWETSDHGCDIMLRHLEAAREMAHNSDSYTTNAHEILQGFELDKDLLEVFKTDFQLRLLWGSRGATVNQSDRYNKFNLILTALSRNLSPHPKPRQ
;
A
#
# COMPACT_ATOMS: atom_id res chain seq x y z
N MET A 1 -22.68 -7.12 12.96
CA MET A 1 -22.08 -6.30 11.90
C MET A 1 -21.01 -5.45 12.54
N GLU A 2 -19.79 -5.50 12.03
CA GLU A 2 -18.70 -4.67 12.53
C GLU A 2 -18.96 -3.21 12.11
N THR A 3 -18.76 -2.26 13.03
CA THR A 3 -19.06 -0.83 12.83
C THR A 3 -17.92 0.09 13.22
N GLU A 4 -16.86 -0.47 13.79
CA GLU A 4 -15.66 0.26 14.23
C GLU A 4 -14.45 -0.33 13.53
N SER A 5 -13.47 0.52 13.20
CA SER A 5 -12.24 0.09 12.56
C SER A 5 -11.48 -0.90 13.43
N ALA A 6 -10.85 -1.90 12.80
CA ALA A 6 -9.90 -2.75 13.48
C ALA A 6 -8.61 -2.01 13.87
N PHE A 7 -8.37 -0.81 13.33
CA PHE A 7 -7.24 0.04 13.69
C PHE A 7 -7.61 0.97 14.84
N CYS A 8 -6.80 0.92 15.89
CA CYS A 8 -6.94 1.69 17.10
C CYS A 8 -5.60 2.37 17.43
N PRO A 9 -5.17 3.38 16.66
CA PRO A 9 -3.84 3.97 16.81
C PRO A 9 -3.60 4.60 18.19
N ASN A 10 -4.65 5.02 18.90
CA ASN A 10 -4.51 5.57 20.26
C ASN A 10 -4.16 4.50 21.32
N SER A 11 -4.62 3.27 21.13
CA SER A 11 -4.34 2.14 22.02
C SER A 11 -3.28 1.20 21.45
N PHE A 12 -2.62 1.58 20.36
CA PHE A 12 -1.58 0.78 19.74
C PHE A 12 -0.31 0.82 20.59
N GLU A 13 -0.04 -0.31 21.24
CA GLU A 13 1.20 -0.56 21.96
C GLU A 13 2.32 -0.88 20.96
N SER A 14 3.43 -0.17 21.10
CA SER A 14 4.55 -0.23 20.18
C SER A 14 5.86 -0.25 20.95
N ARG A 15 6.82 -1.04 20.46
CA ARG A 15 8.21 -1.01 20.97
C ARG A 15 9.04 0.07 20.27
N LEU A 16 8.59 0.51 19.10
CA LEU A 16 9.29 1.45 18.23
C LEU A 16 8.78 2.90 18.35
N LEU A 17 7.54 3.10 18.81
CA LEU A 17 6.93 4.41 19.04
C LEU A 17 6.82 4.70 20.56
N PRO A 18 7.10 5.94 21.01
CA PRO A 18 6.75 6.35 22.35
C PRO A 18 5.22 6.46 22.51
N GLU A 19 4.72 6.32 23.74
CA GLU A 19 3.27 6.43 24.05
C GLU A 19 2.63 7.69 23.48
N VAL A 20 3.34 8.82 23.51
CA VAL A 20 2.92 10.08 22.90
C VAL A 20 3.99 10.52 21.89
N ASN A 21 3.75 10.25 20.62
CA ASN A 21 4.66 10.63 19.53
C ASN A 21 4.11 11.82 18.73
N LYS A 22 5.03 12.61 18.16
CA LYS A 22 4.69 13.68 17.20
C LYS A 22 4.54 13.11 15.78
N PRO A 23 3.76 13.76 14.90
CA PRO A 23 3.73 13.43 13.48
C PRO A 23 5.15 13.55 12.89
N LEU A 24 5.56 12.55 12.10
CA LEU A 24 6.86 12.51 11.42
C LEU A 24 8.04 12.73 12.38
N GLU A 25 8.03 12.05 13.52
CA GLU A 25 9.11 12.15 14.50
C GLU A 25 10.43 11.55 13.93
N MET A 26 11.48 12.38 13.85
CA MET A 26 12.73 12.05 13.14
C MET A 26 13.43 10.80 13.68
N SER A 27 13.42 10.58 15.00
CA SER A 27 14.00 9.39 15.64
C SER A 27 13.32 8.11 15.16
N VAL A 28 11.99 8.13 15.07
CA VAL A 28 11.18 6.99 14.64
C VAL A 28 11.34 6.75 13.14
N LEU A 29 11.31 7.81 12.32
CA LEU A 29 11.56 7.70 10.88
C LEU A 29 12.95 7.11 10.59
N LYS A 30 13.97 7.56 11.32
CA LYS A 30 15.33 7.01 11.20
C LYS A 30 15.35 5.52 11.57
N ARG A 31 14.72 5.14 12.68
CA ARG A 31 14.65 3.73 13.12
C ARG A 31 13.90 2.85 12.12
N ALA A 32 12.76 3.30 11.61
CA ALA A 32 12.00 2.58 10.59
C ALA A 32 12.83 2.41 9.31
N LYS A 33 13.55 3.46 8.89
CA LYS A 33 14.44 3.41 7.74
C LYS A 33 15.61 2.45 7.96
N GLU A 34 16.23 2.43 9.14
CA GLU A 34 17.29 1.48 9.49
C GLU A 34 16.80 0.02 9.40
N LEU A 35 15.60 -0.28 9.89
CA LEU A 35 14.97 -1.60 9.79
C LEU A 35 14.67 -2.00 8.34
N LEU A 36 14.16 -1.06 7.54
CA LEU A 36 13.96 -1.28 6.11
C LEU A 36 15.30 -1.58 5.43
N LEU A 37 16.35 -0.79 5.71
CA LEU A 37 17.67 -0.94 5.12
C LEU A 37 18.39 -2.23 5.52
N SER A 38 18.12 -2.77 6.72
CA SER A 38 18.72 -4.02 7.21
C SER A 38 18.16 -5.29 6.56
N HIS A 39 17.09 -5.17 5.77
CA HIS A 39 16.46 -6.27 5.05
C HIS A 39 16.60 -6.10 3.53
N ASP A 40 16.58 -7.22 2.80
CA ASP A 40 16.48 -7.20 1.35
C ASP A 40 15.01 -7.09 0.89
N HIS A 41 14.82 -6.92 -0.42
CA HIS A 41 13.49 -6.73 -1.00
C HIS A 41 12.62 -7.99 -0.90
N HIS A 42 13.22 -9.19 -0.93
CA HIS A 42 12.55 -10.47 -0.74
C HIS A 42 11.93 -10.59 0.65
N SER A 43 12.68 -10.22 1.68
CA SER A 43 12.22 -10.24 3.07
C SER A 43 11.16 -9.16 3.32
N ILE A 44 11.36 -7.94 2.82
CA ILE A 44 10.37 -6.86 2.93
C ILE A 44 9.03 -7.26 2.31
N ALA A 45 9.03 -7.85 1.11
CA ALA A 45 7.80 -8.29 0.45
C ALA A 45 7.05 -9.37 1.24
N ARG A 46 7.76 -10.32 1.87
CA ARG A 46 7.15 -11.34 2.73
C ARG A 46 6.60 -10.76 4.03
N HIS A 47 7.27 -9.78 4.64
CA HIS A 47 6.73 -9.06 5.81
C HIS A 47 5.46 -8.28 5.46
N LEU A 48 5.42 -7.62 4.28
CA LEU A 48 4.22 -6.98 3.76
C LEU A 48 3.09 -8.00 3.57
N LEU A 49 3.38 -9.14 2.93
CA LEU A 49 2.40 -10.21 2.75
C LEU A 49 1.81 -10.69 4.09
N VAL A 50 2.64 -10.89 5.11
CA VAL A 50 2.15 -11.28 6.45
C VAL A 50 1.17 -10.24 7.00
N ALA A 51 1.53 -8.95 6.91
CA ALA A 51 0.70 -7.88 7.42
C ALA A 51 -0.60 -7.72 6.61
N ASP A 52 -0.55 -7.87 5.29
CA ASP A 52 -1.70 -7.76 4.39
C ASP A 52 -2.65 -8.95 4.56
N CYS A 53 -2.13 -10.19 4.64
CA CYS A 53 -2.94 -11.37 4.91
C CYS A 53 -3.64 -11.31 6.27
N GLN A 54 -3.01 -10.71 7.29
CA GLN A 54 -3.64 -10.51 8.60
C GLN A 54 -4.80 -9.51 8.53
N VAL A 55 -4.59 -8.35 7.88
CA VAL A 55 -5.62 -7.32 7.76
C VAL A 55 -6.76 -7.78 6.86
N ALA A 56 -6.45 -8.40 5.72
CA ALA A 56 -7.43 -8.96 4.79
C ALA A 56 -8.10 -10.25 5.31
N ARG A 57 -7.71 -10.74 6.50
CA ARG A 57 -8.23 -11.96 7.13
C ARG A 57 -8.16 -13.18 6.21
N ILE A 58 -7.03 -13.29 5.51
CA ILE A 58 -6.63 -14.46 4.72
C ILE A 58 -5.90 -15.46 5.64
N LEU A 59 -5.01 -14.94 6.50
CA LEU A 59 -4.28 -15.74 7.49
C LEU A 59 -4.64 -15.30 8.91
N GLY A 60 -4.43 -16.21 9.87
CA GLY A 60 -4.59 -15.90 11.30
C GLY A 60 -6.04 -15.69 11.76
N VAL A 61 -7.02 -16.21 11.02
CA VAL A 61 -8.44 -16.09 11.37
C VAL A 61 -8.78 -17.04 12.53
N THR A 62 -9.09 -16.47 13.71
CA THR A 62 -9.51 -17.26 14.88
C THR A 62 -10.96 -17.74 14.73
N ALA A 63 -11.35 -18.75 15.51
CA ALA A 63 -12.74 -19.24 15.52
C ALA A 63 -13.76 -18.14 15.91
N GLU A 64 -13.37 -17.23 16.80
CA GLU A 64 -14.19 -16.09 17.19
C GLU A 64 -14.37 -15.10 16.03
N VAL A 65 -13.27 -14.74 15.34
CA VAL A 65 -13.33 -13.86 14.17
C VAL A 65 -14.17 -14.51 13.07
N LYS A 66 -13.94 -15.80 12.77
CA LYS A 66 -14.75 -16.56 11.81
C LYS A 66 -16.23 -16.55 12.17
N GLY A 67 -16.57 -16.76 13.45
CA GLY A 67 -17.94 -16.69 13.96
C GLY A 67 -18.59 -15.31 13.76
N ARG A 68 -17.85 -14.23 14.00
CA ARG A 68 -18.33 -12.85 13.75
C ARG A 68 -18.52 -12.53 12.27
N MET A 69 -17.63 -13.02 11.41
CA MET A 69 -17.70 -12.79 9.96
C MET A 69 -18.86 -13.56 9.30
N GLY A 70 -19.19 -14.74 9.83
CA GLY A 70 -20.16 -15.66 9.24
C GLY A 70 -19.66 -16.37 7.98
N VAL A 71 -18.40 -16.15 7.59
CA VAL A 71 -17.72 -16.70 6.40
C VAL A 71 -16.31 -17.15 6.78
N ALA A 72 -15.67 -17.94 5.91
CA ALA A 72 -14.35 -18.52 6.22
C ALA A 72 -13.18 -17.55 6.01
N SER A 73 -13.31 -16.60 5.09
CA SER A 73 -12.23 -15.69 4.67
C SER A 73 -12.71 -14.25 4.60
N GLY A 74 -11.81 -13.31 4.89
CA GLY A 74 -12.08 -11.89 4.65
C GLY A 74 -12.29 -11.55 3.18
N LEU A 75 -11.73 -12.34 2.25
CA LEU A 75 -11.94 -12.18 0.81
C LEU A 75 -13.40 -12.44 0.41
N GLU A 76 -14.07 -13.39 1.07
CA GLU A 76 -15.50 -13.56 0.90
C GLU A 76 -16.27 -12.41 1.57
N LEU A 77 -15.87 -12.04 2.81
CA LEU A 77 -16.53 -11.00 3.59
C LEU A 77 -16.58 -9.64 2.85
N VAL A 78 -15.49 -9.22 2.20
CA VAL A 78 -15.45 -7.92 1.49
C VAL A 78 -16.47 -7.82 0.35
N THR A 79 -16.98 -8.93 -0.17
CA THR A 79 -18.04 -8.94 -1.20
C THR A 79 -19.45 -8.78 -0.63
N LEU A 80 -19.62 -8.93 0.69
CA LEU A 80 -20.93 -8.96 1.35
C LEU A 80 -21.28 -7.59 1.96
N PRO A 81 -22.57 -7.24 2.11
CA PRO A 81 -22.97 -5.96 2.69
C PRO A 81 -22.36 -5.68 4.07
N HIS A 82 -22.35 -6.69 4.96
CA HIS A 82 -21.80 -6.57 6.32
C HIS A 82 -20.27 -6.56 6.39
N GLY A 83 -19.58 -6.71 5.25
CA GLY A 83 -18.13 -6.56 5.13
C GLY A 83 -17.65 -5.12 4.98
N GLN A 84 -18.55 -4.13 5.05
CA GLN A 84 -18.23 -2.71 4.91
C GLN A 84 -17.02 -2.26 5.74
N GLN A 85 -16.98 -2.62 7.02
CA GLN A 85 -15.88 -2.18 7.89
C GLN A 85 -14.52 -2.72 7.42
N LEU A 86 -14.46 -3.98 6.99
CA LEU A 86 -13.23 -4.54 6.42
C LEU A 86 -12.83 -3.81 5.13
N ARG A 87 -13.79 -3.41 4.29
CA ARG A 87 -13.50 -2.61 3.09
C ARG A 87 -12.88 -1.25 3.45
N LEU A 88 -13.45 -0.55 4.43
CA LEU A 88 -12.92 0.73 4.91
C LEU A 88 -11.51 0.59 5.51
N ASP A 89 -11.27 -0.46 6.29
CA ASP A 89 -9.95 -0.75 6.87
C ASP A 89 -8.91 -1.06 5.78
N LEU A 90 -9.27 -1.85 4.76
CA LEU A 90 -8.38 -2.10 3.63
C LEU A 90 -8.08 -0.83 2.83
N MET A 91 -9.06 0.05 2.61
CA MET A 91 -8.84 1.34 1.97
C MET A 91 -7.89 2.24 2.77
N GLU A 92 -8.06 2.30 4.09
CA GLU A 92 -7.17 3.04 5.01
C GLU A 92 -5.73 2.50 4.93
N ARG A 93 -5.58 1.17 4.99
CA ARG A 93 -4.27 0.51 4.89
C ARG A 93 -3.58 0.81 3.57
N HIS A 94 -4.28 0.67 2.45
CA HIS A 94 -3.72 0.90 1.11
C HIS A 94 -3.20 2.33 0.96
N HIS A 95 -4.02 3.31 1.33
CA HIS A 95 -3.67 4.71 1.17
C HIS A 95 -2.58 5.14 2.15
N THR A 96 -2.66 4.71 3.41
CA THR A 96 -1.63 4.97 4.43
C THR A 96 -0.28 4.39 4.04
N MET A 97 -0.24 3.17 3.49
CA MET A 97 0.99 2.56 2.98
C MET A 97 1.58 3.38 1.82
N ALA A 98 0.76 3.81 0.86
CA ALA A 98 1.22 4.62 -0.27
C ALA A 98 1.81 5.96 0.20
N ILE A 99 1.19 6.64 1.18
CA ILE A 99 1.76 7.83 1.79
C ILE A 99 3.08 7.50 2.49
N GLY A 100 3.15 6.41 3.26
CA GLY A 100 4.36 5.98 3.96
C GLY A 100 5.55 5.78 3.02
N VAL A 101 5.33 5.13 1.87
CA VAL A 101 6.35 4.96 0.82
C VAL A 101 6.78 6.31 0.23
N ALA A 102 5.83 7.23 -0.04
CA ALA A 102 6.17 8.57 -0.53
C ALA A 102 6.97 9.38 0.51
N VAL A 103 6.65 9.23 1.80
CA VAL A 103 7.41 9.83 2.91
C VAL A 103 8.81 9.24 3.01
N ASP A 104 9.01 7.94 2.80
CA ASP A 104 10.36 7.35 2.81
C ASP A 104 11.23 7.96 1.70
N ILE A 105 10.69 8.10 0.48
CA ILE A 105 11.39 8.73 -0.65
C ILE A 105 11.68 10.21 -0.38
N LEU A 106 10.67 10.98 0.04
CA LEU A 106 10.79 12.44 0.25
C LEU A 106 11.51 12.80 1.57
N GLY A 107 11.53 11.88 2.53
CA GLY A 107 12.26 11.99 3.79
C GLY A 107 13.74 11.69 3.64
N CYS A 108 14.19 11.21 2.47
CA CYS A 108 15.61 11.10 2.14
C CYS A 108 16.23 12.50 1.94
N THR A 109 16.58 13.16 3.04
CA THR A 109 17.28 14.47 3.05
C THR A 109 18.79 14.37 2.82
N GLY A 110 19.31 13.17 2.58
CA GLY A 110 20.70 12.95 2.17
C GLY A 110 20.92 13.26 0.69
N SER A 111 21.82 12.54 0.04
CA SER A 111 22.16 12.81 -1.37
C SER A 111 21.09 12.32 -2.35
N VAL A 112 21.16 12.80 -3.59
CA VAL A 112 20.29 12.32 -4.68
C VAL A 112 20.52 10.83 -4.94
N GLU A 113 21.75 10.35 -4.76
CA GLU A 113 22.13 8.94 -4.89
C GLU A 113 21.46 8.05 -3.82
N GLU A 114 21.45 8.49 -2.56
CA GLU A 114 20.76 7.77 -1.48
C GLU A 114 19.25 7.66 -1.75
N ARG A 115 18.66 8.76 -2.23
CA ARG A 115 17.23 8.78 -2.60
C ARG A 115 16.95 7.90 -3.82
N ALA A 116 17.81 7.90 -4.83
CA ALA A 116 17.70 7.00 -5.99
C ALA A 116 17.88 5.52 -5.60
N SER A 117 18.75 5.22 -4.64
CA SER A 117 18.89 3.87 -4.06
C SER A 117 17.62 3.44 -3.32
N THR A 118 17.01 4.34 -2.55
CA THR A 118 15.71 4.09 -1.87
C THR A 118 14.62 3.81 -2.90
N LEU A 119 14.53 4.62 -3.96
CA LEU A 119 13.61 4.43 -5.08
C LEU A 119 13.83 3.09 -5.79
N ASN A 120 15.08 2.70 -6.05
CA ASN A 120 15.42 1.40 -6.61
C ASN A 120 14.93 0.24 -5.72
N ARG A 121 15.14 0.33 -4.40
CA ARG A 121 14.69 -0.70 -3.46
C ARG A 121 13.18 -0.86 -3.46
N ILE A 122 12.42 0.24 -3.47
CA ILE A 122 10.96 0.22 -3.53
C ILE A 122 10.47 -0.46 -4.82
N ILE A 123 11.10 -0.17 -5.96
CA ILE A 123 10.76 -0.84 -7.23
C ILE A 123 11.07 -2.33 -7.16
N LEU A 124 12.21 -2.74 -6.58
CA LEU A 124 12.53 -4.16 -6.41
C LEU A 124 11.54 -4.89 -5.49
N VAL A 125 11.05 -4.23 -4.43
CA VAL A 125 9.97 -4.78 -3.60
C VAL A 125 8.69 -4.92 -4.43
N ALA A 126 8.33 -3.94 -5.26
CA ALA A 126 7.16 -4.04 -6.14
C ALA A 126 7.29 -5.19 -7.16
N VAL A 127 8.49 -5.43 -7.71
CA VAL A 127 8.77 -6.60 -8.56
C VAL A 127 8.52 -7.89 -7.78
N GLU A 128 9.07 -8.02 -6.57
CA GLU A 128 8.92 -9.22 -5.74
C GLU A 128 7.46 -9.49 -5.36
N LEU A 129 6.71 -8.44 -4.98
CA LEU A 129 5.29 -8.53 -4.66
C LEU A 129 4.47 -9.04 -5.85
N LYS A 130 4.82 -8.60 -7.06
CA LYS A 130 4.14 -8.99 -8.31
C LYS A 130 4.52 -10.40 -8.76
N ASP A 131 5.82 -10.70 -8.84
CA ASP A 131 6.32 -11.86 -9.59
C ASP A 131 6.51 -13.11 -8.73
N THR A 132 6.79 -12.93 -7.43
CA THR A 132 7.15 -14.04 -6.52
C THR A 132 6.12 -14.24 -5.43
N VAL A 133 5.73 -13.17 -4.74
CA VAL A 133 4.88 -13.24 -3.55
C VAL A 133 3.40 -13.26 -3.93
N GLY A 134 3.01 -12.61 -5.02
CA GLY A 134 1.62 -12.55 -5.47
C GLY A 134 0.73 -11.70 -4.56
N ASP A 135 1.27 -10.64 -3.98
CA ASP A 135 0.53 -9.65 -3.20
C ASP A 135 0.25 -8.42 -4.06
N LEU A 136 -0.87 -8.47 -4.79
CA LEU A 136 -1.28 -7.40 -5.69
C LEU A 136 -1.79 -6.17 -4.93
N PHE A 137 -2.22 -6.34 -3.69
CA PHE A 137 -2.71 -5.26 -2.85
C PHE A 137 -1.57 -4.34 -2.42
N ALA A 138 -0.49 -4.87 -1.81
CA ALA A 138 0.71 -4.08 -1.53
C ALA A 138 1.38 -3.56 -2.80
N PHE A 139 1.44 -4.39 -3.87
CA PHE A 139 2.02 -3.96 -5.15
C PHE A 139 1.37 -2.67 -5.65
N THR A 140 0.02 -2.61 -5.67
CA THR A 140 -0.67 -1.40 -6.12
C THR A 140 -0.48 -0.21 -5.19
N ALA A 141 -0.29 -0.41 -3.88
CA ALA A 141 0.01 0.68 -2.96
C ALA A 141 1.40 1.30 -3.25
N LEU A 142 2.41 0.47 -3.52
CA LEU A 142 3.75 0.93 -3.92
C LEU A 142 3.71 1.63 -5.27
N MET A 143 3.04 1.05 -6.27
CA MET A 143 2.90 1.69 -7.58
C MET A 143 2.17 3.04 -7.50
N LYS A 144 1.11 3.13 -6.68
CA LYS A 144 0.40 4.39 -6.41
C LYS A 144 1.34 5.44 -5.82
N ALA A 145 2.21 5.07 -4.88
CA ALA A 145 3.20 5.99 -4.32
C ALA A 145 4.20 6.49 -5.37
N LEU A 146 4.71 5.58 -6.21
CA LEU A 146 5.65 5.91 -7.27
C LEU A 146 5.04 6.82 -8.36
N ASP A 147 3.73 6.73 -8.58
CA ASP A 147 2.98 7.53 -9.55
C ASP A 147 2.46 8.86 -8.98
N MET A 148 2.66 9.13 -7.69
CA MET A 148 2.28 10.41 -7.10
C MET A 148 3.00 11.59 -7.79
N PRO A 149 2.30 12.69 -8.10
CA PRO A 149 2.90 13.88 -8.74
C PRO A 149 4.13 14.43 -8.00
N GLN A 150 4.16 14.28 -6.67
CA GLN A 150 5.25 14.68 -5.80
C GLN A 150 6.52 13.83 -6.00
N ILE A 151 6.36 12.57 -6.41
CA ILE A 151 7.46 11.62 -6.65
C ILE A 151 7.88 11.65 -8.11
N THR A 152 6.94 11.64 -9.05
CA THR A 152 7.23 11.61 -10.50
C THR A 152 8.00 12.85 -10.97
N ARG A 153 7.78 14.01 -10.34
CA ARG A 153 8.50 15.26 -10.66
C ARG A 153 9.97 15.32 -10.21
N LEU A 154 10.47 14.34 -9.47
CA LEU A 154 11.84 14.34 -8.94
C LEU A 154 12.87 13.96 -10.02
N GLU A 155 12.98 14.77 -11.08
CA GLU A 155 13.72 14.45 -12.30
C GLU A 155 15.18 14.03 -12.08
N GLU A 156 15.90 14.71 -11.18
CA GLU A 156 17.28 14.37 -10.84
C GLU A 156 17.38 12.96 -10.23
N THR A 157 16.43 12.61 -9.36
CA THR A 157 16.37 11.31 -8.70
C THR A 157 16.10 10.21 -9.71
N TRP A 158 15.12 10.39 -10.59
CA TRP A 158 14.82 9.46 -11.67
C TRP A 158 15.96 9.33 -12.67
N THR A 159 16.68 10.42 -12.94
CA THR A 159 17.87 10.40 -13.80
C THR A 159 19.00 9.59 -13.19
N VAL A 160 19.27 9.76 -11.89
CA VAL A 160 20.26 8.94 -11.17
C VAL A 160 19.82 7.47 -11.12
N LEU A 161 18.53 7.17 -10.93
CA LEU A 161 18.00 5.81 -11.01
C LEU A 161 18.28 5.19 -12.39
N ARG A 162 17.94 5.88 -13.49
CA ARG A 162 18.18 5.39 -14.85
C ARG A 162 19.66 5.14 -15.14
N ARG A 163 20.55 5.98 -14.58
CA ARG A 163 22.00 5.86 -14.76
C ARG A 163 22.59 4.70 -13.94
N ASN A 164 22.23 4.60 -12.67
CA ASN A 164 22.88 3.69 -11.72
C ASN A 164 22.17 2.33 -11.61
N PHE A 165 20.88 2.29 -11.90
CA PHE A 165 20.00 1.12 -11.78
C PHE A 165 19.15 0.94 -13.04
N THR A 166 19.81 0.94 -14.21
CA THR A 166 19.16 0.97 -15.53
C THR A 166 18.12 -0.14 -15.71
N GLN A 167 18.43 -1.36 -15.28
CA GLN A 167 17.50 -2.49 -15.44
C GLN A 167 16.24 -2.33 -14.59
N THR A 168 16.38 -1.85 -13.34
CA THR A 168 15.24 -1.54 -12.47
C THR A 168 14.36 -0.44 -13.07
N ALA A 169 14.98 0.62 -13.61
CA ALA A 169 14.25 1.71 -14.24
C ALA A 169 13.49 1.24 -15.51
N ILE A 170 14.12 0.41 -16.35
CA ILE A 170 13.47 -0.19 -17.52
C ILE A 170 12.30 -1.09 -17.07
N GLY A 171 12.52 -1.95 -16.07
CA GLY A 171 11.47 -2.83 -15.53
C GLY A 171 10.27 -2.05 -15.01
N TYR A 172 10.50 -0.96 -14.27
CA TYR A 172 9.42 -0.08 -13.81
C TYR A 172 8.59 0.50 -14.96
N GLU A 173 9.25 1.10 -15.96
CA GLU A 173 8.56 1.78 -17.07
C GLU A 173 7.91 0.81 -18.08
N LYS A 174 8.56 -0.32 -18.37
CA LYS A 174 8.15 -1.24 -19.45
C LYS A 174 7.34 -2.43 -18.97
N ILE A 175 7.40 -2.76 -17.68
CA ILE A 175 6.72 -3.93 -17.12
C ILE A 175 5.71 -3.49 -16.05
N LEU A 176 6.18 -2.83 -14.99
CA LEU A 176 5.32 -2.56 -13.83
C LEU A 176 4.22 -1.54 -14.14
N LYS A 177 4.53 -0.42 -14.80
CA LYS A 177 3.52 0.59 -15.17
C LYS A 177 2.43 0.03 -16.10
N PRO A 178 2.75 -0.64 -17.21
CA PRO A 178 1.72 -1.28 -18.04
C PRO A 178 0.90 -2.31 -17.27
N PHE A 179 1.55 -3.14 -16.44
CA PHE A 179 0.84 -4.12 -15.62
C PHE A 179 -0.11 -3.46 -14.60
N TYR A 180 0.35 -2.41 -13.91
CA TYR A 180 -0.46 -1.62 -12.97
C TYR A 180 -1.68 -1.00 -13.66
N LYS A 181 -1.52 -0.46 -14.86
CA LYS A 181 -2.63 0.06 -15.67
C LYS A 181 -3.61 -1.06 -16.04
N ASN A 182 -3.12 -2.17 -16.59
CA ASN A 182 -3.96 -3.29 -17.01
C ASN A 182 -4.70 -3.93 -15.82
N LEU A 183 -4.12 -3.90 -14.61
CA LEU A 183 -4.80 -4.34 -13.39
C LEU A 183 -6.04 -3.49 -13.12
N HIS A 184 -5.95 -2.16 -13.24
CA HIS A 184 -7.09 -1.26 -13.04
C HIS A 184 -8.16 -1.37 -14.15
N GLU A 185 -7.77 -1.78 -15.36
CA GLU A 185 -8.69 -2.07 -16.46
C GLU A 185 -9.33 -3.48 -16.38
N GLY A 186 -8.86 -4.32 -15.45
CA GLY A 186 -9.29 -5.72 -15.33
C GLY A 186 -8.80 -6.61 -16.49
N THR A 187 -7.72 -6.22 -17.18
CA THR A 187 -7.18 -6.90 -18.38
C THR A 187 -5.80 -7.52 -18.17
N ALA A 188 -5.21 -7.34 -16.98
CA ALA A 188 -3.90 -7.90 -16.67
C ALA A 188 -3.91 -9.44 -16.67
N SER A 189 -2.92 -10.04 -17.32
CA SER A 189 -2.60 -11.45 -17.12
C SER A 189 -1.87 -11.58 -15.79
N VAL A 190 -2.55 -12.16 -14.80
CA VAL A 190 -2.04 -12.38 -13.45
C VAL A 190 -1.47 -13.80 -13.35
N SER A 191 -0.40 -13.97 -12.57
CA SER A 191 0.16 -15.28 -12.23
C SER A 191 -0.91 -16.19 -11.60
N THR A 192 -0.76 -17.51 -11.73
CA THR A 192 -1.60 -18.46 -10.99
C THR A 192 -1.35 -18.42 -9.49
N LEU A 193 -0.18 -17.94 -9.06
CA LEU A 193 0.20 -17.80 -7.66
C LEU A 193 -0.11 -16.38 -7.17
N VAL A 194 -1.28 -16.21 -6.58
CA VAL A 194 -1.72 -14.95 -5.93
C VAL A 194 -2.07 -15.24 -4.49
N CYS A 195 -1.41 -14.55 -3.56
CA CYS A 195 -1.67 -14.65 -2.13
C CYS A 195 -2.66 -13.57 -1.67
N VAL A 196 -2.58 -12.36 -2.23
CA VAL A 196 -3.54 -11.27 -1.98
C VAL A 196 -3.97 -10.69 -3.32
N PRO A 197 -5.27 -10.77 -3.67
CA PRO A 197 -5.77 -10.29 -4.95
C PRO A 197 -5.82 -8.76 -5.01
N LEU A 198 -6.09 -8.22 -6.20
CA LEU A 198 -6.38 -6.81 -6.37
C LEU A 198 -7.74 -6.48 -5.72
N LEU A 199 -7.73 -5.75 -4.61
CA LEU A 199 -8.96 -5.41 -3.88
C LEU A 199 -9.48 -4.01 -4.24
N VAL A 200 -8.58 -3.04 -4.46
CA VAL A 200 -8.90 -1.60 -4.48
C VAL A 200 -10.09 -1.23 -5.40
N PRO A 201 -10.18 -1.69 -6.67
CA PRO A 201 -11.31 -1.33 -7.53
C PRO A 201 -12.65 -1.77 -6.96
N LEU A 202 -12.75 -2.98 -6.38
CA LEU A 202 -13.95 -3.47 -5.72
C LEU A 202 -14.28 -2.62 -4.49
N LEU A 203 -13.29 -2.36 -3.64
CA LEU A 203 -13.48 -1.57 -2.41
C LEU A 203 -14.05 -0.19 -2.74
N THR A 204 -13.42 0.49 -3.70
CA THR A 204 -13.85 1.81 -4.19
C THR A 204 -15.24 1.73 -4.82
N LEU A 205 -15.53 0.73 -5.65
CA LEU A 205 -16.85 0.59 -6.27
C LEU A 205 -17.99 0.44 -5.24
N MET A 206 -17.71 -0.24 -4.12
CA MET A 206 -18.72 -0.50 -3.08
C MET A 206 -18.86 0.63 -2.06
N GLU A 207 -17.79 1.36 -1.76
CA GLU A 207 -17.76 2.36 -0.67
C GLU A 207 -17.68 3.82 -1.13
N ARG A 208 -17.38 4.09 -2.40
CA ARG A 208 -17.27 5.46 -2.91
C ARG A 208 -18.62 6.17 -2.80
N PRO A 209 -18.72 7.29 -2.06
CA PRO A 209 -19.96 8.04 -1.98
C PRO A 209 -20.29 8.64 -3.36
N PRO A 210 -21.57 8.69 -3.77
CA PRO A 210 -21.99 9.15 -5.09
C PRO A 210 -21.68 10.64 -5.35
N MET A 211 -21.35 11.41 -4.31
CA MET A 211 -20.90 12.80 -4.42
C MET A 211 -19.73 13.02 -3.46
N GLY A 212 -18.57 13.46 -3.97
CA GLY A 212 -17.49 13.99 -3.13
C GLY A 212 -16.20 13.18 -3.02
N SER A 213 -15.89 12.28 -3.95
CA SER A 213 -14.55 11.65 -3.99
C SER A 213 -13.52 12.54 -4.69
N GLU A 214 -12.28 12.54 -4.18
CA GLU A 214 -11.14 13.18 -4.81
C GLU A 214 -10.71 12.41 -6.07
N GLY A 215 -10.97 13.00 -7.23
CA GLY A 215 -10.51 12.48 -8.52
C GLY A 215 -11.49 11.50 -9.16
N ALA A 216 -11.56 11.57 -10.49
CA ALA A 216 -12.40 10.67 -11.28
C ALA A 216 -11.74 9.28 -11.38
N GLU A 217 -12.51 8.22 -11.17
CA GLU A 217 -12.02 6.84 -11.33
C GLU A 217 -11.81 6.52 -12.82
N LEU A 218 -11.04 5.46 -13.08
CA LEU A 218 -10.79 5.02 -14.45
C LEU A 218 -12.09 4.65 -15.17
N TRP A 219 -13.04 4.01 -14.49
CA TRP A 219 -14.34 3.67 -15.09
C TRP A 219 -15.30 4.86 -15.23
N GLU A 220 -15.01 6.01 -14.61
CA GLU A 220 -15.78 7.24 -14.78
C GLU A 220 -15.28 8.06 -15.98
N THR A 221 -14.02 7.87 -16.38
CA THR A 221 -13.36 8.65 -17.44
C THR A 221 -13.12 7.87 -18.73
N SER A 222 -13.21 6.54 -18.69
CA SER A 222 -13.03 5.64 -19.83
C SER A 222 -14.33 5.37 -20.58
N ASP A 223 -14.27 5.34 -21.91
CA ASP A 223 -15.37 4.90 -22.77
C ASP A 223 -15.80 3.44 -22.51
N HIS A 224 -14.93 2.65 -21.85
CA HIS A 224 -15.18 1.24 -21.50
C HIS A 224 -15.49 1.06 -20.01
N GLY A 225 -16.00 2.10 -19.34
CA GLY A 225 -16.21 2.12 -17.89
C GLY A 225 -17.05 0.96 -17.35
N CYS A 226 -18.18 0.67 -17.99
CA CYS A 226 -19.05 -0.45 -17.61
C CYS A 226 -18.34 -1.81 -17.72
N ASP A 227 -17.54 -2.03 -18.77
CA ASP A 227 -16.80 -3.27 -18.95
C ASP A 227 -15.73 -3.44 -17.87
N ILE A 228 -15.05 -2.34 -17.50
CA ILE A 228 -14.07 -2.34 -16.40
C ILE A 228 -14.76 -2.72 -15.09
N MET A 229 -15.90 -2.10 -14.76
CA MET A 229 -16.66 -2.42 -13.55
C MET A 229 -17.12 -3.89 -13.54
N LEU A 230 -17.63 -4.39 -14.66
CA LEU A 230 -18.09 -5.78 -14.78
C LEU A 230 -16.94 -6.76 -14.53
N ARG A 231 -15.77 -6.56 -15.15
CA ARG A 231 -14.59 -7.42 -14.94
C ARG A 231 -14.18 -7.47 -13.47
N HIS A 232 -14.19 -6.33 -12.77
CA HIS A 232 -13.86 -6.29 -11.35
C HIS A 232 -14.89 -6.99 -10.47
N LEU A 233 -16.19 -6.87 -10.79
CA LEU A 233 -17.25 -7.59 -10.08
C LEU A 233 -17.19 -9.10 -10.34
N GLU A 234 -16.90 -9.53 -11.56
CA GLU A 234 -16.69 -10.94 -11.91
C GLU A 234 -15.46 -11.50 -11.19
N ALA A 235 -14.34 -10.78 -11.22
CA ALA A 235 -13.13 -11.15 -10.47
C ALA A 235 -13.39 -11.24 -8.97
N ALA A 236 -14.19 -10.34 -8.40
CA ALA A 236 -14.58 -10.38 -6.99
C ALA A 236 -15.41 -11.63 -6.65
N ARG A 237 -16.31 -12.05 -7.54
CA ARG A 237 -17.09 -13.28 -7.38
C ARG A 237 -16.18 -14.51 -7.38
N GLU A 238 -15.27 -14.60 -8.34
CA GLU A 238 -14.30 -15.71 -8.41
C GLU A 238 -13.35 -15.72 -7.21
N MET A 239 -12.91 -14.54 -6.74
CA MET A 239 -12.11 -14.38 -5.53
C MET A 239 -12.83 -14.93 -4.29
N ALA A 240 -14.10 -14.57 -4.09
CA ALA A 240 -14.88 -15.06 -2.95
C ALA A 240 -15.05 -16.59 -3.01
N HIS A 241 -15.35 -17.13 -4.20
CA HIS A 241 -15.53 -18.57 -4.39
C HIS A 241 -14.24 -19.37 -4.14
N ASN A 242 -13.08 -18.80 -4.53
CA ASN A 242 -11.78 -19.46 -4.44
C ASN A 242 -10.93 -18.98 -3.25
N SER A 243 -11.55 -18.44 -2.19
CA SER A 243 -10.82 -17.78 -1.09
C SER A 243 -9.79 -18.68 -0.37
N ASP A 244 -10.02 -19.99 -0.34
CA ASP A 244 -9.09 -20.98 0.25
C ASP A 244 -7.78 -21.12 -0.54
N SER A 245 -7.78 -20.87 -1.85
CA SER A 245 -6.56 -20.98 -2.68
C SER A 245 -5.56 -19.88 -2.32
N TYR A 246 -6.02 -18.65 -2.09
CA TYR A 246 -5.19 -17.53 -1.62
C TYR A 246 -4.55 -17.84 -0.26
N THR A 247 -5.31 -18.46 0.63
CA THR A 247 -4.84 -18.91 1.95
C THR A 247 -3.74 -19.96 1.81
N THR A 248 -3.93 -20.93 0.91
CA THR A 248 -2.94 -21.98 0.61
C THR A 248 -1.66 -21.38 0.02
N ASN A 249 -1.79 -20.52 -0.99
CA ASN A 249 -0.66 -19.82 -1.61
C ASN A 249 0.14 -19.02 -0.58
N ALA A 250 -0.54 -18.28 0.30
CA ALA A 250 0.12 -17.49 1.33
C ALA A 250 0.88 -18.37 2.33
N HIS A 251 0.33 -19.53 2.71
CA HIS A 251 1.02 -20.50 3.55
C HIS A 251 2.27 -21.09 2.88
N GLU A 252 2.19 -21.40 1.57
CA GLU A 252 3.33 -21.92 0.81
C GLU A 252 4.46 -20.87 0.70
N ILE A 253 4.14 -19.63 0.34
CA ILE A 253 5.13 -18.54 0.22
C ILE A 253 5.81 -18.21 1.56
N LEU A 254 5.07 -18.34 2.66
CA LEU A 254 5.55 -18.01 4.02
C LEU A 254 6.11 -19.23 4.76
N GLN A 255 6.16 -20.41 4.14
CA GLN A 255 6.67 -21.60 4.79
C GLN A 255 8.15 -21.44 5.16
N GLY A 256 8.46 -21.60 6.45
CA GLY A 256 9.82 -21.45 6.97
C GLY A 256 10.35 -20.02 6.98
N PHE A 257 9.50 -19.01 6.74
CA PHE A 257 9.91 -17.62 6.78
C PHE A 257 10.18 -17.15 8.22
N GLU A 258 11.39 -16.65 8.47
CA GLU A 258 11.75 -16.05 9.75
C GLU A 258 11.29 -14.58 9.79
N LEU A 259 10.27 -14.35 10.62
CA LEU A 259 9.62 -13.05 10.76
C LEU A 259 10.36 -12.16 11.77
N ASP A 260 10.84 -10.99 11.32
CA ASP A 260 11.28 -9.90 12.19
C ASP A 260 10.05 -9.13 12.70
N LYS A 261 9.84 -9.17 14.01
CA LYS A 261 8.71 -8.52 14.67
C LYS A 261 8.79 -6.99 14.64
N ASP A 262 9.99 -6.42 14.67
CA ASP A 262 10.18 -4.97 14.61
C ASP A 262 9.86 -4.48 13.19
N LEU A 263 10.33 -5.19 12.15
CA LEU A 263 9.99 -4.85 10.77
C LEU A 263 8.49 -5.05 10.50
N LEU A 264 7.89 -6.14 10.99
CA LEU A 264 6.44 -6.33 10.86
C LEU A 264 5.65 -5.19 11.51
N GLU A 265 6.11 -4.70 12.68
CA GLU A 265 5.47 -3.58 13.38
C GLU A 265 5.44 -2.31 12.52
N VAL A 266 6.51 -2.04 11.75
CA VAL A 266 6.58 -0.92 10.78
C VAL A 266 5.51 -1.04 9.68
N PHE A 267 5.12 -2.26 9.31
CA PHE A 267 4.08 -2.52 8.30
C PHE A 267 2.65 -2.59 8.87
N LYS A 268 2.45 -2.45 10.19
CA LYS A 268 1.11 -2.33 10.76
C LYS A 268 0.52 -0.96 10.47
N THR A 269 -0.77 -0.95 10.10
CA THR A 269 -1.47 0.31 9.77
C THR A 269 -1.48 1.26 10.96
N ASP A 270 -1.69 0.78 12.19
CA ASP A 270 -1.63 1.61 13.40
C ASP A 270 -0.28 2.30 13.60
N PHE A 271 0.82 1.56 13.38
CA PHE A 271 2.16 2.14 13.46
C PHE A 271 2.33 3.25 12.42
N GLN A 272 1.91 3.00 11.17
CA GLN A 272 2.00 3.98 10.09
C GLN A 272 1.11 5.20 10.36
N LEU A 273 -0.11 4.99 10.86
CA LEU A 273 -1.02 6.06 11.27
C LEU A 273 -0.38 6.96 12.32
N ARG A 274 0.20 6.36 13.36
CA ARG A 274 0.92 7.09 14.41
C ARG A 274 2.17 7.77 13.88
N LEU A 275 2.97 7.11 13.04
CA LEU A 275 4.18 7.68 12.46
C LEU A 275 3.87 8.93 11.64
N LEU A 276 2.83 8.87 10.80
CA LEU A 276 2.48 9.94 9.87
C LEU A 276 1.74 11.08 10.58
N TRP A 277 0.69 10.79 11.36
CA TRP A 277 -0.18 11.82 11.93
C TRP A 277 0.01 12.06 13.44
N GLY A 278 0.89 11.31 14.10
CA GLY A 278 1.13 11.42 15.54
C GLY A 278 0.00 10.85 16.39
N SER A 279 0.26 10.69 17.69
CA SER A 279 -0.68 10.15 18.68
C SER A 279 -2.05 10.85 18.71
N ARG A 280 -2.13 12.16 18.44
CA ARG A 280 -3.40 12.90 18.44
C ARG A 280 -4.04 13.03 17.05
N GLY A 281 -3.21 13.08 16.00
CA GLY A 281 -3.68 13.30 14.65
C GLY A 281 -4.15 12.02 13.97
N ALA A 282 -3.72 10.85 14.44
CA ALA A 282 -4.06 9.56 13.85
C ALA A 282 -5.56 9.21 13.88
N THR A 283 -6.33 9.76 14.82
CA THR A 283 -7.78 9.54 14.93
C THR A 283 -8.63 10.66 14.32
N VAL A 284 -8.00 11.64 13.65
CA VAL A 284 -8.73 12.65 12.89
C VAL A 284 -9.36 12.01 11.65
N ASN A 285 -10.43 12.62 11.14
CA ASN A 285 -11.10 12.18 9.92
C ASN A 285 -10.09 11.91 8.79
N GLN A 286 -10.32 10.81 8.07
CA GLN A 286 -9.48 10.35 6.97
C GLN A 286 -9.25 11.41 5.90
N SER A 287 -10.29 12.13 5.46
CA SER A 287 -10.16 13.14 4.41
C SER A 287 -9.24 14.29 4.84
N ASP A 288 -9.39 14.78 6.06
CA ASP A 288 -8.54 15.83 6.62
C ASP A 288 -7.08 15.37 6.75
N ARG A 289 -6.88 14.12 7.18
CA ARG A 289 -5.56 13.48 7.28
C ARG A 289 -4.86 13.41 5.93
N TYR A 290 -5.55 12.97 4.89
CA TYR A 290 -5.00 12.82 3.53
C TYR A 290 -4.76 14.17 2.87
N ASN A 291 -5.71 15.11 2.97
CA ASN A 291 -5.55 16.47 2.46
C ASN A 291 -4.32 17.16 3.04
N LYS A 292 -4.15 17.06 4.36
CA LYS A 292 -2.98 17.62 5.04
C LYS A 292 -1.68 16.98 4.54
N PHE A 293 -1.66 15.67 4.34
CA PHE A 293 -0.46 14.99 3.86
C PHE A 293 -0.14 15.31 2.40
N ASN A 294 -1.15 15.48 1.54
CA ASN A 294 -0.94 15.95 0.17
C ASN A 294 -0.18 17.29 0.14
N LEU A 295 -0.53 18.23 1.03
CA LEU A 295 0.20 19.49 1.20
C LEU A 295 1.64 19.30 1.71
N ILE A 296 1.83 18.42 2.71
CA ILE A 296 3.16 18.10 3.27
C ILE A 296 4.08 17.49 2.20
N LEU A 297 3.62 16.46 1.49
CA LEU A 297 4.38 15.79 0.43
C LEU A 297 4.73 16.78 -0.68
N THR A 298 3.81 17.67 -1.02
CA THR A 298 4.05 18.72 -2.03
C THR A 298 5.14 19.69 -1.58
N ALA A 299 5.13 20.10 -0.31
CA ALA A 299 6.17 20.97 0.25
C ALA A 299 7.55 20.27 0.29
N LEU A 300 7.61 19.02 0.75
CA LEU A 300 8.85 18.23 0.78
C LEU A 300 9.43 18.03 -0.62
N SER A 301 8.59 17.68 -1.59
CA SER A 301 8.99 17.52 -2.99
C SER A 301 9.53 18.82 -3.60
N ARG A 302 8.90 19.97 -3.33
CA ARG A 302 9.40 21.29 -3.76
C ARG A 302 10.75 21.64 -3.13
N ASN A 303 10.97 21.27 -1.87
CA ASN A 303 12.24 21.53 -1.19
C ASN A 303 13.39 20.68 -1.76
N LEU A 304 13.11 19.42 -2.14
CA LEU A 304 14.10 18.53 -2.75
C LEU A 304 14.40 18.84 -4.21
N SER A 305 13.42 19.39 -4.95
CA SER A 305 13.56 19.74 -6.37
C SER A 305 12.90 21.10 -6.65
N PRO A 306 13.56 22.21 -6.29
CA PRO A 306 13.04 23.54 -6.57
C PRO A 306 12.88 23.74 -8.09
N HIS A 307 11.78 24.36 -8.52
CA HIS A 307 11.61 24.69 -9.94
C HIS A 307 12.79 25.53 -10.42
N PRO A 308 13.29 25.32 -11.66
CA PRO A 308 14.31 26.19 -12.22
C PRO A 308 13.77 27.62 -12.16
N LYS A 309 14.54 28.54 -11.54
CA LYS A 309 14.21 29.97 -11.57
C LYS A 309 14.04 30.36 -13.05
N PRO A 310 12.97 31.08 -13.42
CA PRO A 310 12.86 31.60 -14.77
C PRO A 310 14.12 32.41 -15.05
N ARG A 311 14.81 32.10 -16.14
CA ARG A 311 15.97 32.87 -16.60
C ARG A 311 15.46 34.31 -16.80
N GLN A 312 15.94 35.23 -15.97
CA GLN A 312 15.84 36.66 -16.21
C GLN A 312 16.75 37.05 -17.37
#